data_AF-A0A941HR24-F1
#
_entry.id   AF-A0A941HR24-F1
#
_cell.length_a   1.000
_cell.length_b   1.000
_cell.length_c   1.000
_cell.angle_alpha   90.00
_cell.angle_beta   90.00
_cell.angle_gamma   90.00
#
_symmetry.space_group_name_H-M   'P 1'
#
loop_
_entity.id
_entity.type
_entity.pdbx_description
1 polymer ?
#
loop_
_entity_poly.entity_id
_entity_poly.type
_entity_poly.pdbx_seq_one_letter_code
_entity_poly.pdbx_strand_id
1 'polypeptide(L)'
;MNFRQEDAPIYKKGIPLVRVLFILFLALSLFLSDSAYAPLLDGLRYGTLILWTLLEGTRDVFAKKKATGWITYALGALLLVVFLIFR
;
A
#
# COMPACT_ATOMS: atom_id res chain seq x y z
N MET A 1 -19.36 -2.10 -3.87
CA MET A 1 -18.54 -0.92 -3.49
C MET A 1 -18.28 -0.08 -4.74
N ASN A 2 -18.56 1.22 -4.72
CA ASN A 2 -18.44 2.07 -5.90
C ASN A 2 -17.05 2.75 -5.92
N PHE A 3 -16.08 2.14 -6.60
CA PHE A 3 -14.68 2.59 -6.65
C PHE A 3 -14.44 3.86 -7.48
N ARG A 4 -15.48 4.36 -8.16
CA ARG A 4 -15.42 5.53 -9.06
C ARG A 4 -15.64 6.86 -8.35
N GLN A 5 -16.06 6.84 -7.08
CA GLN A 5 -16.25 8.05 -6.28
C GLN A 5 -14.99 8.31 -5.46
N GLU A 6 -14.51 9.56 -5.48
CA GLU A 6 -13.34 9.96 -4.68
C GLU A 6 -13.61 9.79 -3.18
N ASP A 7 -14.84 10.04 -2.75
CA ASP A 7 -15.29 9.91 -1.37
C ASP A 7 -15.58 8.47 -0.94
N ALA A 8 -15.30 7.48 -1.79
CA ALA A 8 -15.52 6.09 -1.43
C ALA A 8 -14.80 5.77 -0.10
N PRO A 9 -15.44 5.04 0.83
CA PRO A 9 -14.86 4.75 2.15
C PRO A 9 -13.46 4.13 2.09
N ILE A 10 -13.20 3.35 1.04
CA ILE A 10 -11.90 2.73 0.79
C ILE A 10 -10.77 3.75 0.56
N TYR A 11 -11.06 4.89 -0.08
CA TYR A 11 -10.07 5.93 -0.28
C TYR A 11 -10.03 6.87 0.94
N LYS A 12 -11.20 7.30 1.41
CA LYS A 12 -11.31 8.30 2.49
C LYS A 12 -10.80 7.79 3.84
N LYS A 13 -11.02 6.51 4.15
CA LYS A 13 -10.57 5.88 5.39
C LYS A 13 -9.43 4.90 5.17
N GLY A 14 -9.46 4.15 4.07
CA GLY A 14 -8.45 3.12 3.80
C GLY A 14 -7.06 3.69 3.51
N ILE A 15 -6.92 4.75 2.70
CA ILE A 15 -5.59 5.32 2.42
C ILE A 15 -4.93 5.87 3.70
N PRO A 16 -5.59 6.71 4.53
CA PRO A 16 -5.01 7.14 5.80
C PRO A 16 -4.65 5.98 6.73
N LEU A 17 -5.52 4.98 6.83
CA LEU A 17 -5.27 3.80 7.66
C LEU A 17 -4.03 3.04 7.21
N VAL A 18 -3.89 2.78 5.90
CA VAL A 18 -2.71 2.07 5.36
C VAL A 18 -1.44 2.89 5.56
N ARG A 19 -1.49 4.23 5.49
CA ARG A 19 -0.35 5.09 5.82
C ARG A 19 0.06 4.98 7.28
N VAL A 20 -0.91 4.99 8.20
CA VAL A 20 -0.65 4.80 9.64
C VAL A 20 -0.04 3.43 9.91
N LEU A 21 -0.59 2.37 9.30
CA LEU A 21 -0.05 1.02 9.43
C LEU A 21 1.38 0.93 8.87
N PHE A 22 1.66 1.57 7.73
CA PHE A 22 3.00 1.60 7.16
C PHE A 22 4.01 2.26 8.09
N ILE A 23 3.68 3.44 8.66
CA ILE A 23 4.55 4.12 9.64
C ILE A 23 4.76 3.26 10.88
N LEU A 24 3.69 2.63 11.38
CA LEU A 24 3.76 1.74 12.54
C LEU A 24 4.69 0.55 12.28
N PHE A 25 4.54 -0.14 11.15
CA PHE A 25 5.40 -1.26 10.78
C PHE A 25 6.82 -0.83 10.46
N LEU A 26 7.03 0.36 9.88
CA LEU A 26 8.36 0.92 9.68
C LEU A 26 9.06 1.15 11.03
N ALA A 27 8.38 1.77 11.99
CA ALA A 27 8.91 1.97 13.34
C ALA A 27 9.20 0.62 14.02
N LEU A 28 8.24 -0.30 14.03
CA LEU A 28 8.42 -1.64 14.61
C LEU A 28 9.58 -2.40 13.97
N SER A 29 9.76 -2.32 12.65
CA SER A 29 10.86 -2.98 11.95
C SER A 29 12.22 -2.42 12.37
N LEU A 30 12.30 -1.12 12.67
CA LEU A 30 13.51 -0.48 13.20
C LEU A 30 13.80 -0.88 14.65
N PHE A 31 12.77 -0.99 15.49
CA PHE A 31 12.95 -1.37 16.90
C PHE A 31 13.18 -2.87 17.11
N LEU A 32 12.69 -3.71 16.21
CA LEU A 32 12.69 -5.16 16.33
C LEU A 32 13.50 -5.84 15.22
N SER A 33 14.47 -5.12 14.63
CA SER A 33 15.31 -5.60 13.52
C SER A 33 16.08 -6.87 13.84
N ASP A 34 16.47 -7.06 15.10
CA ASP A 34 17.24 -8.24 15.56
C ASP A 34 16.35 -9.33 16.19
N SER A 35 15.02 -9.16 16.11
CA SER A 35 14.08 -10.13 16.66
C SER A 35 13.75 -11.24 15.66
N ALA A 36 13.29 -12.38 16.16
CA ALA A 36 12.71 -13.45 15.32
C ALA A 36 11.49 -12.98 14.49
N TYR A 37 10.90 -11.83 14.82
CA TYR A 37 9.76 -11.25 14.13
C TYR A 37 10.15 -10.27 13.02
N ALA A 38 11.43 -9.95 12.84
CA ALA A 38 11.89 -9.02 11.81
C ALA A 38 11.39 -9.39 10.39
N PRO A 39 11.45 -10.67 9.94
CA PRO A 39 10.96 -11.04 8.60
C PRO A 39 9.44 -10.89 8.44
N LEU A 40 8.69 -11.00 9.55
CA LEU A 40 7.25 -10.77 9.56
C LEU A 40 6.94 -9.27 9.44
N LEU A 41 7.62 -8.45 10.24
CA LEU A 41 7.45 -6.99 10.23
C LEU A 41 7.85 -6.38 8.89
N ASP A 42 8.94 -6.86 8.29
CA ASP A 42 9.33 -6.47 6.94
C ASP A 42 8.26 -6.87 5.92
N GLY A 43 7.72 -8.09 6.01
CA GLY A 43 6.61 -8.52 5.16
C GLY A 43 5.38 -7.63 5.27
N LEU A 44 5.00 -7.26 6.49
CA LEU A 44 3.88 -6.35 6.76
C LEU A 44 4.16 -4.93 6.25
N ARG A 45 5.39 -4.44 6.39
CA ARG A 45 5.84 -3.16 5.85
C ARG A 45 5.77 -3.12 4.32
N TYR A 46 6.28 -4.14 3.64
CA TYR A 46 6.19 -4.22 2.18
C TYR A 46 4.75 -4.42 1.71
N GLY A 47 3.96 -5.27 2.38
CA GLY A 47 2.55 -5.48 2.07
C GLY A 47 1.72 -4.20 2.21
N THR A 48 1.95 -3.42 3.27
CA THR A 48 1.27 -2.13 3.46
C THR A 48 1.72 -1.08 2.44
N LEU A 49 3.00 -1.05 2.05
CA LEU A 49 3.49 -0.18 0.97
C LEU A 49 2.83 -0.51 -0.38
N ILE A 50 2.73 -1.79 -0.72
CA ILE A 50 2.07 -2.27 -1.94
C ILE A 50 0.60 -1.87 -1.94
N LEU A 51 -0.09 -2.13 -0.83
CA LEU A 51 -1.50 -1.81 -0.68
C LEU A 51 -1.76 -0.30 -0.79
N TRP A 52 -0.88 0.52 -0.21
CA TRP A 52 -0.95 1.97 -0.35
C TRP A 52 -0.82 2.38 -1.83
N THR A 53 0.25 1.93 -2.49
CA THR A 53 0.53 2.28 -3.89
C THR A 53 -0.62 1.89 -4.82
N LEU A 54 -1.21 0.70 -4.61
CA LEU A 54 -2.38 0.24 -5.35
C LEU A 54 -3.63 1.08 -5.07
N LEU A 55 -3.92 1.39 -3.80
CA LEU A 55 -5.09 2.20 -3.44
C LEU A 55 -4.99 3.64 -3.97
N GLU A 56 -3.80 4.24 -3.87
CA GLU A 56 -3.55 5.59 -4.38
C GLU A 56 -3.64 5.61 -5.91
N GLY A 57 -3.01 4.64 -6.59
CA GLY A 57 -3.10 4.48 -8.05
C GLY A 57 -4.53 4.24 -8.53
N THR A 58 -5.28 3.37 -7.84
CA THR A 58 -6.69 3.09 -8.14
C THR A 58 -7.55 4.35 -7.96
N ARG A 59 -7.36 5.10 -6.88
CA ARG A 59 -8.06 6.38 -6.67
C ARG A 59 -7.73 7.36 -7.79
N ASP A 60 -6.46 7.47 -8.16
CA ASP A 60 -6.02 8.45 -9.13
C ASP A 60 -6.50 8.11 -10.56
N VAL A 61 -6.55 6.81 -10.92
CA VAL A 61 -7.11 6.34 -12.20
C VAL A 61 -8.63 6.46 -12.23
N PHE A 62 -9.32 5.89 -11.25
CA PHE A 62 -10.76 5.65 -11.36
C PHE A 62 -11.61 6.77 -10.75
N ALA A 63 -11.13 7.45 -9.70
CA ALA A 63 -11.85 8.54 -9.07
C ALA A 63 -11.41 9.90 -9.61
N LYS A 64 -10.10 10.17 -9.68
CA LYS A 64 -9.57 11.47 -10.13
C LYS A 64 -9.33 11.57 -11.63
N LYS A 65 -9.37 10.44 -12.36
CA LYS A 65 -9.11 10.36 -13.81
C LYS A 65 -7.79 11.01 -14.24
N LYS A 66 -6.76 10.90 -13.39
CA LYS A 66 -5.41 11.40 -13.68
C LYS A 66 -4.62 10.36 -14.46
N ALA A 67 -4.00 10.78 -15.56
CA ALA A 67 -3.14 9.91 -16.38
C ALA A 67 -1.96 9.31 -15.59
N THR A 68 -1.39 10.07 -14.65
CA THR A 68 -0.31 9.61 -13.76
C THR A 68 -0.73 8.47 -12.85
N GLY A 69 -2.03 8.31 -12.58
CA GLY A 69 -2.54 7.22 -11.75
C GLY A 69 -2.24 5.84 -12.33
N TRP A 70 -2.17 5.70 -13.66
CA TRP A 70 -1.83 4.43 -14.31
C TRP A 70 -0.41 3.98 -14.02
N ILE A 71 0.52 4.95 -13.90
CA ILE A 71 1.91 4.68 -13.54
C ILE A 71 1.97 4.19 -12.10
N THR A 72 1.30 4.88 -11.17
CA THR A 72 1.25 4.50 -9.76
C THR A 72 0.58 3.15 -9.56
N TYR A 73 -0.51 2.88 -10.28
CA TYR A 73 -1.20 1.58 -10.27
C TYR A 73 -0.30 0.46 -10.80
N ALA A 74 0.35 0.67 -11.94
CA ALA A 74 1.27 -0.30 -12.54
C ALA A 74 2.46 -0.59 -11.62
N LEU A 75 3.00 0.43 -10.95
CA LEU A 75 4.06 0.28 -9.96
C LEU A 75 3.61 -0.57 -8.77
N GLY A 76 2.42 -0.29 -8.21
CA GLY A 76 1.85 -1.09 -7.13
C GLY A 76 1.63 -2.55 -7.53
N ALA A 77 1.14 -2.78 -8.75
CA ALA A 77 0.94 -4.13 -9.28
C ALA A 77 2.27 -4.87 -9.50
N LEU A 78 3.29 -4.19 -10.02
CA LEU A 78 4.63 -4.75 -10.19
C LEU A 78 5.24 -5.13 -8.84
N LEU A 79 5.16 -4.24 -7.85
CA LEU A 79 5.64 -4.52 -6.49
C LEU A 79 4.92 -5.70 -5.86
N LEU A 80 3.61 -5.86 -6.12
CA LEU A 80 2.85 -7.03 -5.67
C LEU A 80 3.38 -8.32 -6.31
N VAL A 81 3.60 -8.33 -7.62
CA VAL A 81 4.13 -9.51 -8.33
C VAL A 81 5.51 -9.89 -7.79
N VAL A 82 6.42 -8.91 -7.65
CA VAL A 82 7.74 -9.12 -7.08
C VAL A 82 7.63 -9.66 -5.66
N PHE A 83 6.79 -9.05 -4.81
CA PHE A 83 6.58 -9.53 -3.46
C PHE A 83 6.08 -10.96 -3.43
N LEU A 84 5.13 -11.35 -4.27
CA LEU A 84 4.61 -12.73 -4.31
C LEU A 84 5.63 -13.76 -4.82
N ILE A 85 6.59 -13.35 -5.65
CA ILE A 85 7.64 -14.24 -6.18
C ILE A 85 8.77 -14.46 -5.17
N PHE A 86 9.14 -13.41 -4.43
CA PHE A 86 10.32 -13.39 -3.56
C PHE A 86 10.00 -13.53 -2.06
N ARG A 87 8.73 -13.75 -1.70
CA ARG A 87 8.24 -13.97 -0.33
C ARG A 87 8.01 -15.44 -0.06
#